data_AF-A0A843K0X4-F1
#
_entry.id   AF-A0A843K0X4-F1
#
_cell.length_a   1.000
_cell.length_b   1.000
_cell.length_c   1.000
_cell.angle_alpha   90.00
_cell.angle_beta   90.00
_cell.angle_gamma   90.00
#
_symmetry.space_group_name_H-M   'P 1'
#
loop_
_entity.id
_entity.type
_entity.pdbx_description
1 polymer ?
#
loop_
_entity_poly.entity_id
_entity_poly.type
_entity_poly.pdbx_seq_one_letter_code
_entity_poly.pdbx_strand_id
1 'polypeptide(L)'
;KEAGLTTRAFFVIGFPGEDKDTLEETKNFIERTNPDQYFVSNFVPYPGTDVWNNPKKYGVKKIHTNFEKYYQVDKEGFGSRNIEVENIDIEMFKELEKDFRGWINQRMQRGSVQEYEEKIMKKLKWKENLNLKEK
;
A
#
# COMPACT_ATOMS: atom_id res chain seq x y z
N LYS A 1 0.89 -23.08 4.98
CA LYS A 1 -0.45 -23.62 4.65
C LYS A 1 -0.80 -24.90 5.43
N GLU A 2 0.16 -25.79 5.70
CA GLU A 2 -0.07 -27.06 6.42
C GLU A 2 -0.71 -26.90 7.80
N ALA A 3 -0.45 -25.80 8.51
CA ALA A 3 -1.03 -25.51 9.82
C ALA A 3 -2.51 -25.05 9.79
N GLY A 4 -3.14 -24.89 8.60
CA GLY A 4 -4.54 -24.47 8.48
C GLY A 4 -4.84 -23.02 8.87
N LEU A 5 -3.81 -22.17 8.99
CA LEU A 5 -3.95 -20.75 9.35
C LEU A 5 -4.21 -19.87 8.12
N THR A 6 -5.16 -18.95 8.24
CA THR A 6 -5.29 -17.81 7.30
C THR A 6 -4.14 -16.84 7.53
N THR A 7 -3.44 -16.47 6.47
CA THR A 7 -2.27 -15.59 6.51
C THR A 7 -2.55 -14.23 5.87
N ARG A 8 -2.13 -13.16 6.55
CA ARG A 8 -2.14 -11.81 6.00
C ARG A 8 -0.74 -11.23 6.02
N ALA A 9 -0.25 -10.82 4.85
CA ALA A 9 1.03 -10.15 4.71
C ALA A 9 0.85 -8.63 4.58
N PHE A 10 1.78 -7.87 5.16
CA PHE A 10 1.78 -6.41 5.11
C PHE A 10 3.05 -5.96 4.38
N PHE A 11 2.88 -5.10 3.38
CA PHE A 11 3.96 -4.57 2.56
C PHE A 11 3.94 -3.05 2.62
N VAL A 12 5.14 -2.47 2.59
CA VAL A 12 5.34 -1.04 2.44
C VAL A 12 6.07 -0.83 1.11
N ILE A 13 5.54 0.05 0.26
CA ILE A 13 6.17 0.47 -1.00
C ILE A 13 6.49 1.98 -0.94
N GLY A 14 7.37 2.45 -1.81
CA GLY A 14 7.83 3.83 -1.89
C GLY A 14 8.86 4.20 -0.85
N PHE A 15 9.57 3.22 -0.29
CA PHE A 15 10.68 3.48 0.63
C PHE A 15 11.81 4.25 -0.09
N PRO A 16 12.55 5.15 0.60
CA PRO A 16 13.70 5.80 -0.02
C PRO A 16 14.72 4.79 -0.57
N GLY A 17 15.01 4.87 -1.87
CA GLY A 17 15.91 3.95 -2.56
C GLY A 17 15.24 2.72 -3.19
N GLU A 18 13.94 2.51 -2.97
CA GLU A 18 13.17 1.54 -3.76
C GLU A 18 13.15 1.95 -5.23
N ASP A 19 13.17 0.97 -6.13
CA ASP A 19 13.14 1.10 -7.58
C ASP A 19 12.30 -0.02 -8.22
N LYS A 20 12.30 -0.10 -9.55
CA LYS A 20 11.54 -1.10 -10.28
C LYS A 20 11.98 -2.53 -9.93
N ASP A 21 13.28 -2.77 -9.78
CA ASP A 21 13.83 -4.11 -9.57
C ASP A 21 13.48 -4.61 -8.17
N THR A 22 13.63 -3.77 -7.15
CA THR A 22 13.25 -4.09 -5.76
C THR A 22 11.74 -4.23 -5.55
N LEU A 23 10.90 -3.49 -6.29
CA LEU A 23 9.46 -3.74 -6.34
C LEU A 23 9.16 -5.11 -6.98
N GLU A 24 9.88 -5.48 -8.03
CA GLU A 24 9.71 -6.80 -8.66
C GLU A 24 10.19 -7.93 -7.74
N GLU A 25 11.24 -7.74 -6.96
CA GLU A 25 11.64 -8.67 -5.88
C GLU A 25 10.51 -8.85 -4.85
N THR A 26 9.80 -7.76 -4.50
CA THR A 26 8.64 -7.81 -3.62
C THR A 26 7.48 -8.59 -4.25
N LYS A 27 7.20 -8.39 -5.54
CA LYS A 27 6.21 -9.22 -6.26
C LYS A 27 6.60 -10.70 -6.22
N ASN A 28 7.84 -11.03 -6.59
CA ASN A 28 8.36 -12.39 -6.56
C ASN A 28 8.26 -13.03 -5.16
N PHE A 29 8.52 -12.27 -4.10
CA PHE A 29 8.33 -12.72 -2.72
C PHE A 29 6.87 -13.06 -2.43
N ILE A 30 5.93 -12.20 -2.83
CA ILE A 30 4.49 -12.42 -2.68
C ILE A 30 4.03 -13.65 -3.46
N GLU A 31 4.57 -13.88 -4.66
CA GLU A 31 4.24 -15.05 -5.47
C GLU A 31 4.68 -16.34 -4.81
N ARG A 32 5.94 -16.37 -4.35
CA ARG A 32 6.52 -17.53 -3.70
C ARG A 32 5.84 -17.87 -2.38
N THR A 33 5.50 -16.86 -1.57
CA THR A 33 4.89 -17.05 -0.25
C THR A 33 3.38 -17.25 -0.33
N ASN A 34 2.73 -16.70 -1.35
CA ASN A 34 1.31 -16.82 -1.65
C ASN A 34 0.39 -16.67 -0.41
N PRO A 35 0.48 -15.53 0.30
CA PRO A 35 -0.37 -15.26 1.46
C PRO A 35 -1.84 -15.23 1.05
N ASP A 36 -2.74 -15.56 1.97
CA ASP A 36 -4.18 -15.55 1.69
C ASP A 36 -4.70 -14.11 1.51
N GLN A 37 -4.12 -13.18 2.26
CA GLN A 37 -4.49 -11.76 2.27
C GLN A 37 -3.25 -10.88 2.23
N TYR A 38 -3.41 -9.67 1.72
CA TYR A 38 -2.35 -8.67 1.64
C TYR A 38 -2.88 -7.28 1.98
N PHE A 39 -2.02 -6.47 2.57
CA PHE A 39 -2.21 -5.04 2.75
C PHE A 39 -0.95 -4.31 2.29
N VAL A 40 -1.11 -3.28 1.48
CA VAL A 40 0.00 -2.53 0.87
C VAL A 40 -0.16 -1.06 1.19
N SER A 41 0.73 -0.52 2.03
CA SER A 41 0.82 0.91 2.33
C SER A 41 1.97 1.57 1.59
N ASN A 42 1.84 2.89 1.36
CA ASN A 42 2.99 3.68 0.97
C ASN A 42 3.79 4.10 2.20
N PHE A 43 5.09 4.27 2.01
CA PHE A 43 5.99 4.79 3.01
C PHE A 43 5.68 6.25 3.34
N VAL A 44 5.48 6.52 4.64
CA VAL A 44 5.25 7.86 5.17
C VAL A 44 6.29 8.14 6.27
N PRO A 45 7.17 9.15 6.11
CA PRO A 45 8.16 9.50 7.14
C PRO A 45 7.47 10.29 8.26
N TYR A 46 6.97 9.61 9.28
CA TYR A 46 6.31 10.31 10.39
C TYR A 46 7.29 11.12 11.25
N PRO A 47 6.87 12.27 11.83
CA PRO A 47 7.67 13.01 12.79
C PRO A 47 8.19 12.13 13.93
N GLY A 48 9.47 12.28 14.26
CA GLY A 48 10.13 11.49 15.31
C GLY A 48 10.76 10.17 14.83
N THR A 49 10.51 9.75 13.57
CA THR A 49 11.24 8.62 12.96
C THR A 49 12.66 9.01 12.57
N ASP A 50 13.55 8.02 12.44
CA ASP A 50 14.93 8.29 12.01
C ASP A 50 14.99 8.88 10.60
N VAL A 51 14.11 8.44 9.68
CA VAL A 51 14.03 9.00 8.33
C VAL A 51 13.60 10.48 8.36
N TRP A 52 12.68 10.84 9.26
CA TRP A 52 12.28 12.24 9.46
C TRP A 52 13.43 13.10 10.01
N ASN A 53 14.12 12.61 11.03
CA ASN A 53 15.19 13.35 11.71
C ASN A 53 16.48 13.40 10.88
N ASN A 54 16.76 12.35 10.09
CA ASN A 54 17.99 12.16 9.35
C ASN A 54 17.74 11.81 7.86
N PRO A 55 16.99 12.62 7.08
CA PRO A 55 16.55 12.26 5.73
C PRO A 55 17.71 11.96 4.76
N LYS A 56 18.82 12.70 4.88
CA LYS A 56 20.00 12.51 4.03
C LYS A 56 20.63 11.12 4.16
N LYS A 57 20.54 10.48 5.34
CA LYS A 57 21.03 9.11 5.57
C LYS A 57 20.36 8.10 4.65
N TYR A 58 19.16 8.42 4.17
CA TYR A 58 18.31 7.56 3.35
C TYR A 58 18.19 8.06 1.90
N GLY A 59 19.00 9.02 1.46
CA GLY A 59 18.89 9.60 0.11
C GLY A 59 17.62 10.43 -0.11
N VAL A 60 16.96 10.87 0.96
CA VAL A 60 15.79 11.76 0.88
C VAL A 60 16.26 13.21 0.78
N LYS A 61 15.92 13.86 -0.35
CA LYS A 61 16.22 15.28 -0.59
C LYS A 61 15.32 16.20 0.21
N LYS A 62 14.04 15.82 0.35
CA LYS A 62 13.03 16.66 1.00
C LYS A 62 11.89 15.82 1.56
N ILE A 63 11.38 16.24 2.71
CA ILE A 63 10.16 15.73 3.31
C ILE A 63 9.12 16.84 3.28
N HIS A 64 7.92 16.56 2.77
CA HIS A 64 6.81 17.52 2.75
C HIS A 64 6.11 17.55 4.09
N THR A 65 5.85 18.73 4.67
CA THR A 65 5.25 18.87 6.01
C THR A 65 3.76 19.17 6.02
N ASN A 66 3.08 19.08 4.86
CA ASN A 66 1.62 19.14 4.83
C ASN A 66 1.03 17.82 5.34
N PHE A 67 0.73 17.78 6.64
CA PHE A 67 0.22 16.60 7.33
C PHE A 67 -1.19 16.17 6.88
N GLU A 68 -1.97 17.03 6.24
CA GLU A 68 -3.25 16.62 5.63
C GLU A 68 -3.05 15.57 4.54
N LYS A 69 -1.85 15.51 3.95
CA LYS A 69 -1.47 14.55 2.92
C LYS A 69 -0.73 13.34 3.50
N TYR A 70 -0.76 13.09 4.81
CA TYR A 70 -0.09 11.95 5.43
C TYR A 70 -1.08 10.80 5.61
N TYR A 71 -1.20 9.95 4.59
CA TYR A 71 -2.03 8.76 4.64
C TYR A 71 -1.34 7.58 3.96
N GLN A 72 -1.41 6.41 4.59
CA GLN A 72 -0.75 5.21 4.08
C GLN A 72 -1.47 4.60 2.88
N VAL A 73 -2.80 4.64 2.91
CA VAL A 73 -3.70 4.10 1.88
C VAL A 73 -5.00 4.92 1.93
N ASP A 74 -5.50 5.30 0.76
CA ASP A 74 -6.79 5.97 0.58
C ASP A 74 -7.90 4.96 0.19
N LYS A 75 -9.08 5.49 -0.14
CA LYS A 75 -10.25 4.67 -0.52
C LYS A 75 -10.08 3.93 -1.86
N GLU A 76 -9.20 4.40 -2.73
CA GLU A 76 -8.90 3.82 -4.05
C GLU A 76 -7.74 2.82 -3.95
N GLY A 77 -7.18 2.70 -2.74
CA GLY A 77 -6.10 1.80 -2.44
C GLY A 77 -4.74 2.38 -2.78
N PHE A 78 -4.59 3.69 -3.00
CA PHE A 78 -3.29 4.35 -3.25
C PHE A 78 -2.79 5.08 -2.00
N GLY A 79 -1.48 5.28 -1.87
CA GLY A 79 -0.92 5.98 -0.71
C GLY A 79 -0.35 7.36 -1.05
N SER A 80 -0.08 8.17 -0.03
CA SER A 80 0.59 9.45 -0.23
C SER A 80 2.07 9.27 -0.57
N ARG A 81 2.64 10.25 -1.27
CA ARG A 81 4.09 10.41 -1.38
C ARG A 81 4.52 11.70 -0.71
N ASN A 82 5.21 11.58 0.43
CA ASN A 82 5.62 12.72 1.26
C ASN A 82 7.14 12.96 1.24
N ILE A 83 7.85 12.29 0.34
CA ILE A 83 9.31 12.44 0.15
C ILE A 83 9.66 12.72 -1.30
N GLU A 84 10.74 13.48 -1.49
CA GLU A 84 11.46 13.61 -2.76
C GLU A 84 12.81 12.89 -2.59
N VAL A 85 13.17 12.00 -3.52
CA VAL A 85 14.42 11.20 -3.50
C VAL A 85 15.25 11.48 -4.74
N GLU A 86 16.52 11.06 -4.76
CA GLU A 86 17.45 11.50 -5.80
C GLU A 86 17.20 10.88 -7.17
N ASN A 87 16.81 9.62 -7.18
CA ASN A 87 16.83 8.70 -8.31
C ASN A 87 15.43 8.39 -8.87
N ILE A 88 14.37 8.82 -8.19
CA ILE A 88 12.98 8.54 -8.60
C ILE A 88 12.10 9.77 -8.40
N ASP A 89 11.67 10.35 -9.51
CA ASP A 89 10.69 11.43 -9.49
C ASP A 89 9.29 10.93 -9.10
N ILE A 90 8.39 11.88 -8.87
CA ILE A 90 7.04 11.60 -8.39
C ILE A 90 6.19 10.82 -9.39
N GLU A 91 6.38 11.06 -10.69
CA GLU A 91 5.53 10.51 -11.73
C GLU A 91 5.93 9.06 -12.03
N MET A 92 7.23 8.78 -12.09
CA MET A 92 7.74 7.43 -12.24
C MET A 92 7.27 6.51 -11.11
N PHE A 93 7.28 7.00 -9.86
CA PHE A 93 6.74 6.20 -8.74
C PHE A 93 5.24 5.96 -8.84
N LYS A 94 4.44 6.94 -9.28
CA LYS A 94 3.00 6.72 -9.47
C LYS A 94 2.75 5.61 -10.48
N GLU A 95 3.52 5.55 -11.56
CA GLU A 95 3.42 4.47 -12.54
C GLU A 95 3.83 3.12 -11.94
N LEU A 96 4.91 3.07 -11.15
CA LEU A 96 5.31 1.86 -10.43
C LEU A 96 4.26 1.40 -9.41
N GLU A 97 3.68 2.33 -8.65
CA GLU A 97 2.61 2.05 -7.69
C GLU A 97 1.36 1.52 -8.41
N LYS A 98 0.98 2.14 -9.53
CA LYS A 98 -0.16 1.72 -10.35
C LYS A 98 0.06 0.32 -10.93
N ASP A 99 1.24 0.03 -11.45
CA ASP A 99 1.63 -1.30 -11.92
C ASP A 99 1.55 -2.33 -10.78
N PHE A 100 2.19 -2.05 -9.65
CA PHE A 100 2.20 -2.94 -8.50
C PHE A 100 0.78 -3.21 -7.95
N ARG A 101 -0.03 -2.16 -7.80
CA ARG A 101 -1.41 -2.26 -7.30
C ARG A 101 -2.33 -2.96 -8.31
N GLY A 102 -2.17 -2.66 -9.60
CA GLY A 102 -2.89 -3.34 -10.67
C GLY A 102 -2.59 -4.84 -10.70
N TRP A 103 -1.33 -5.22 -10.52
CA TRP A 103 -0.90 -6.61 -10.43
C TRP A 103 -1.42 -7.30 -9.17
N ILE A 104 -1.22 -6.72 -7.97
CA ILE A 104 -1.56 -7.40 -6.72
C ILE A 104 -3.08 -7.58 -6.58
N ASN A 105 -3.88 -6.63 -7.07
CA ASN A 105 -5.33 -6.70 -7.02
C ASN A 105 -5.94 -7.86 -7.83
N GLN A 106 -5.22 -8.36 -8.83
CA GLN A 106 -5.66 -9.55 -9.60
C GLN A 106 -5.59 -10.84 -8.77
N ARG A 107 -4.80 -10.85 -7.69
CA ARG A 107 -4.55 -12.07 -6.89
C ARG A 107 -5.71 -12.47 -6.00
N MET A 108 -6.66 -11.55 -5.76
CA MET A 108 -7.85 -11.67 -4.91
C MET A 108 -7.55 -12.09 -3.46
N GLN A 109 -8.24 -11.50 -2.50
CA GLN A 109 -8.11 -11.91 -1.10
C GLN A 109 -8.87 -13.23 -0.86
N ARG A 110 -8.25 -14.12 -0.08
CA ARG A 110 -8.70 -15.48 0.22
C ARG A 110 -8.78 -15.69 1.74
N GLY A 111 -9.35 -16.83 2.13
CA GLY A 111 -9.48 -17.21 3.54
C GLY A 111 -10.57 -16.43 4.29
N SER A 112 -10.65 -16.68 5.59
CA SER A 112 -11.59 -15.98 6.48
C SER A 112 -11.18 -14.52 6.66
N VAL A 113 -12.17 -13.63 6.57
CA VAL A 113 -12.01 -12.20 6.92
C VAL A 113 -12.44 -11.99 8.37
N GLN A 114 -11.98 -10.91 8.99
CA GLN A 114 -12.37 -10.61 10.36
C GLN A 114 -13.83 -10.13 10.40
N GLU A 115 -14.56 -10.41 11.48
CA GLU A 115 -15.99 -10.10 11.58
C GLU A 115 -16.31 -8.61 11.35
N TYR A 116 -15.42 -7.71 11.79
CA TYR A 116 -15.59 -6.28 11.53
C TYR A 116 -15.44 -5.94 10.04
N GLU A 117 -14.55 -6.63 9.32
CA GLU A 117 -14.35 -6.43 7.89
C GLU A 117 -15.58 -6.87 7.11
N GLU A 118 -16.19 -8.00 7.52
CA GLU A 118 -17.47 -8.43 6.95
C GLU A 118 -18.57 -7.39 7.18
N LYS A 119 -18.67 -6.83 8.40
CA LYS A 119 -19.64 -5.79 8.73
C LYS A 119 -19.44 -4.54 7.86
N ILE A 120 -18.19 -4.11 7.69
CA ILE A 120 -17.84 -2.95 6.83
C ILE A 120 -18.20 -3.25 5.38
N MET A 121 -17.80 -4.40 4.83
CA MET A 121 -18.09 -4.77 3.45
C MET A 121 -19.59 -4.90 3.18
N LYS A 122 -20.36 -5.50 4.10
CA LYS A 122 -21.83 -5.55 4.02
C LYS A 122 -22.44 -4.15 4.00
N LYS A 123 -21.95 -3.24 4.86
CA LYS A 123 -22.41 -1.84 4.91
C LYS A 123 -22.06 -1.08 3.62
N LEU A 124 -20.89 -1.30 3.03
CA LEU A 124 -20.47 -0.67 1.78
C LEU A 124 -21.31 -1.17 0.59
N LYS A 125 -21.45 -2.48 0.42
CA LYS A 125 -22.32 -3.07 -0.60
C LYS A 125 -23.78 -2.61 -0.47
N TRP A 126 -24.26 -2.48 0.77
CA TRP A 126 -25.61 -1.95 1.01
C TRP A 126 -25.77 -0.50 0.53
N LYS A 127 -24.76 0.36 0.75
CA LYS A 127 -24.75 1.74 0.23
C LYS A 127 -24.67 1.81 -1.30
N GLU A 128 -23.84 0.98 -1.93
CA GLU A 128 -23.75 0.90 -3.39
C GLU A 128 -25.10 0.48 -4.01
N ASN A 129 -25.77 -0.51 -3.41
CA ASN A 129 -27.09 -0.96 -3.85
C ASN A 129 -28.20 0.09 -3.65
N LEU A 130 -28.08 1.01 -2.69
CA LEU A 130 -29.00 2.14 -2.56
C LEU A 130 -28.79 3.16 -3.68
N ASN A 131 -27.53 3.50 -3.97
CA ASN A 131 -27.20 4.45 -5.05
C ASN A 131 -27.54 3.92 -6.45
N LEU A 132 -27.58 2.60 -6.65
CA LEU A 132 -28.02 1.96 -7.90
C LEU A 132 -29.56 1.90 -8.05
N LYS A 133 -30.31 2.07 -6.96
CA LYS A 133 -31.79 2.08 -6.97
C LYS A 133 -32.40 3.47 -7.17
N GLU A 134 -31.58 4.52 -7.18
CA GLU A 134 -32.01 5.92 -7.41
C GLU A 134 -31.89 6.36 -8.89
N LYS A 135 -31.88 5.42 -9.84
CA LYS A 135 -31.91 5.71 -11.29
C LYS A 135 -33.15 5.12 -11.95
#